data_AF-A0A975BUL7-F1
#
_entry.id   AF-A0A975BUL7-F1
#
_cell.length_a   1.000
_cell.length_b   1.000
_cell.length_c   1.000
_cell.angle_alpha   90.00
_cell.angle_beta   90.00
_cell.angle_gamma   90.00
#
_symmetry.space_group_name_H-M   'P 1'
#
loop_
_entity.id
_entity.type
_entity.pdbx_description
1 polymer ?
#
loop_
_entity_poly.entity_id
_entity_poly.type
_entity_poly.pdbx_seq_one_letter_code
_entity_poly.pdbx_strand_id
1 'polypeptide(L)'
;MKKQYLLITDVPGIKEYVFGTDRLVEIRGASALLDKLNRKETERFLKNKLGESAVECVFSNGGAGQFVITAEKTDLENCVRELKGFFAKESKSGLRLICGTAEISEKKYAHALPLAHLELKKEKEEKTIISCTQFHTGYLQECRSCSGLASQIIDDHGEKRMLCAVCAEKAEYGKKRGLWREFEKYCNQKGKEAKRARTFEEIGERCLARKDYTALVYADGNAMGKLVKKIETSKDFAFFSKTVDDSVREACHEALYTNCKPVNGKIPANILLLGGDDLVVYLSADTAFPFALDAARIFEEKTKQKFSENSFFSEILRGKGLTISLGIAYGKTHTPFSIMLNQAEELLKSAKKAGSQDETRGDYYAPTYIDLGAALLGRVENSIIYK
;
A
#
# COMPACT_ATOMS: atom_id res chain seq x y z
N MET A 1 10.39 -9.37 35.47
CA MET A 1 11.10 -10.41 34.68
C MET A 1 10.85 -10.15 33.20
N LYS A 2 11.92 -10.08 32.40
CA LYS A 2 11.81 -9.93 30.95
C LYS A 2 11.26 -11.21 30.33
N LYS A 3 10.31 -11.06 29.43
CA LYS A 3 9.71 -12.14 28.64
C LYS A 3 9.72 -11.77 27.17
N GLN A 4 9.51 -12.76 26.31
CA GLN A 4 9.33 -12.53 24.88
C GLN A 4 7.86 -12.28 24.56
N TYR A 5 7.62 -11.26 23.76
CA TYR A 5 6.31 -10.85 23.29
C TYR A 5 6.32 -10.75 21.77
N LEU A 6 5.20 -11.12 21.16
CA LEU A 6 4.90 -10.82 19.79
C LEU A 6 4.06 -9.55 19.74
N LEU A 7 4.59 -8.50 19.11
CA LEU A 7 3.86 -7.27 18.81
C LEU A 7 3.46 -7.28 17.33
N ILE A 8 2.18 -7.12 17.06
CA ILE A 8 1.63 -6.88 15.73
C ILE A 8 1.07 -5.48 15.69
N THR A 9 1.40 -4.74 14.66
CA THR A 9 0.89 -3.39 14.40
C THR A 9 0.10 -3.38 13.10
N ASP A 10 -1.00 -2.65 13.06
CA ASP A 10 -1.81 -2.43 11.86
C ASP A 10 -2.26 -0.97 11.83
N VAL A 11 -2.35 -0.40 10.64
CA VAL A 11 -2.87 0.94 10.41
C VAL A 11 -4.20 0.80 9.68
N PRO A 12 -5.36 0.85 10.37
CA PRO A 12 -6.65 0.78 9.69
C PRO A 12 -6.86 2.00 8.80
N GLY A 13 -7.63 1.80 7.73
CA GLY A 13 -8.09 2.89 6.88
C GLY A 13 -7.02 3.50 5.97
N ILE A 14 -6.02 2.72 5.56
CA ILE A 14 -4.92 3.20 4.70
C ILE A 14 -5.45 3.77 3.39
N LYS A 15 -6.46 3.13 2.80
CA LYS A 15 -7.04 3.58 1.53
C LYS A 15 -7.73 4.93 1.69
N GLU A 16 -8.55 5.08 2.72
CA GLU A 16 -9.25 6.30 3.07
C GLU A 16 -8.26 7.42 3.40
N TYR A 17 -7.15 7.08 4.08
CA TYR A 17 -6.09 8.04 4.33
C TYR A 17 -5.34 8.44 3.05
N VAL A 18 -4.88 7.50 2.23
CA VAL A 18 -4.06 7.78 1.05
C VAL A 18 -4.89 8.44 -0.06
N PHE A 19 -6.11 7.99 -0.26
CA PHE A 19 -6.97 8.37 -1.38
C PHE A 19 -8.16 9.26 -0.99
N GLY A 20 -8.26 9.69 0.27
CA GLY A 20 -9.29 10.63 0.73
C GLY A 20 -9.12 12.07 0.22
N THR A 21 -8.27 12.29 -0.77
CA THR A 21 -8.02 13.58 -1.42
C THR A 21 -7.80 13.33 -2.91
N ASP A 22 -8.31 14.22 -3.77
CA ASP A 22 -8.16 14.05 -5.23
C ASP A 22 -6.85 14.62 -5.79
N ARG A 23 -6.04 15.35 -5.01
CA ARG A 23 -4.78 15.92 -5.53
C ARG A 23 -3.63 14.93 -5.46
N LEU A 24 -2.98 14.73 -6.60
CA LEU A 24 -1.88 13.79 -6.77
C LEU A 24 -0.69 14.03 -5.81
N VAL A 25 -0.36 15.29 -5.51
CA VAL A 25 0.71 15.62 -4.55
C VAL A 25 0.37 15.11 -3.14
N GLU A 26 -0.88 15.21 -2.72
CA GLU A 26 -1.34 14.75 -1.40
C GLU A 26 -1.41 13.23 -1.32
N ILE A 27 -1.92 12.57 -2.36
CA ILE A 27 -1.94 11.09 -2.44
C ILE A 27 -0.53 10.52 -2.28
N ARG A 28 0.43 11.07 -3.03
CA ARG A 28 1.85 10.68 -2.94
C ARG A 28 2.45 10.93 -1.57
N GLY A 29 2.13 12.06 -0.97
CA GLY A 29 2.66 12.42 0.32
C GLY A 29 2.10 11.57 1.45
N ALA A 30 0.81 11.24 1.39
CA ALA A 30 0.17 10.29 2.29
C ALA A 30 0.86 8.92 2.24
N SER A 31 1.05 8.39 1.02
CA SER A 31 1.75 7.13 0.78
C SER A 31 3.22 7.18 1.26
N ALA A 32 3.94 8.26 0.97
CA ALA A 32 5.33 8.41 1.41
C ALA A 32 5.49 8.55 2.93
N LEU A 33 4.54 9.21 3.60
CA LEU A 33 4.53 9.30 5.05
C LEU A 33 4.24 7.94 5.68
N LEU A 34 3.24 7.22 5.17
CA LEU A 34 2.89 5.87 5.62
C LEU A 34 4.07 4.90 5.44
N ASP A 35 4.71 4.90 4.27
CA ASP A 35 5.89 4.08 3.98
C ASP A 35 7.05 4.37 4.96
N LYS A 36 7.31 5.66 5.22
CA LYS A 36 8.34 6.09 6.19
C LYS A 36 8.02 5.59 7.61
N LEU A 37 6.78 5.78 8.06
CA LEU A 37 6.37 5.41 9.41
C LEU A 37 6.48 3.90 9.65
N ASN A 38 6.00 3.10 8.70
CA ASN A 38 6.05 1.65 8.81
C ASN A 38 7.49 1.13 8.67
N ARG A 39 8.12 1.31 7.50
CA ARG A 39 9.39 0.63 7.18
C ARG A 39 10.61 1.14 7.94
N LYS A 40 10.56 2.34 8.52
CA LYS A 40 11.74 2.97 9.13
C LYS A 40 11.52 3.42 10.56
N GLU A 41 10.49 4.24 10.78
CA GLU A 41 10.34 4.90 12.08
C GLU A 41 9.81 3.94 13.16
N THR A 42 8.97 2.96 12.81
CA THR A 42 8.43 2.00 13.80
C THR A 42 9.53 1.17 14.45
N GLU A 43 10.36 0.49 13.66
CA GLU A 43 11.47 -0.30 14.19
C GLU A 43 12.47 0.57 14.95
N ARG A 44 12.81 1.74 14.41
CA ARG A 44 13.71 2.69 15.06
C ARG A 44 13.17 3.17 16.40
N PHE A 45 11.88 3.46 16.48
CA PHE A 45 11.21 3.90 17.70
C PHE A 45 11.27 2.80 18.77
N LEU A 46 10.91 1.56 18.40
CA LEU A 46 10.94 0.40 19.29
C LEU A 46 12.36 0.16 19.82
N LYS A 47 13.38 0.14 18.93
CA LYS A 47 14.79 -0.05 19.30
C LYS A 47 15.32 1.04 20.22
N ASN A 48 14.97 2.31 19.97
CA ASN A 48 15.38 3.43 20.81
C ASN A 48 14.79 3.35 22.22
N LYS A 49 13.58 2.79 22.37
CA LYS A 49 12.85 2.74 23.65
C LYS A 49 13.15 1.49 24.46
N LEU A 50 13.29 0.34 23.82
CA LEU A 50 13.44 -0.96 24.48
C LEU A 50 14.86 -1.53 24.40
N GLY A 51 15.72 -0.96 23.55
CA GLY A 51 17.07 -1.42 23.27
C GLY A 51 17.18 -2.21 21.97
N GLU A 52 18.30 -2.09 21.28
CA GLU A 52 18.50 -2.66 19.94
C GLU A 52 18.44 -4.19 19.93
N SER A 53 19.08 -4.85 20.90
CA SER A 53 19.06 -6.31 21.04
C SER A 53 17.71 -6.86 21.54
N ALA A 54 16.80 -5.99 21.97
CA ALA A 54 15.51 -6.40 22.50
C ALA A 54 14.42 -6.49 21.42
N VAL A 55 14.67 -5.98 20.21
CA VAL A 55 13.67 -5.87 19.15
C VAL A 55 14.16 -6.56 17.88
N GLU A 56 13.50 -7.65 17.53
CA GLU A 56 13.66 -8.34 16.25
C GLU A 56 12.47 -8.01 15.34
N CYS A 57 12.75 -7.40 14.19
CA CYS A 57 11.74 -7.09 13.17
C CYS A 57 11.52 -8.32 12.29
N VAL A 58 10.31 -8.88 12.31
CA VAL A 58 9.91 -9.96 11.39
C VAL A 58 9.56 -9.35 10.04
N PHE A 59 8.69 -8.35 10.02
CA PHE A 59 8.43 -7.50 8.85
C PHE A 59 7.81 -6.17 9.28
N SER A 60 7.92 -5.15 8.43
CA SER A 60 7.20 -3.90 8.61
C SER A 60 7.01 -3.19 7.27
N ASN A 61 5.85 -3.42 6.63
CA ASN A 61 5.50 -2.89 5.31
C ASN A 61 3.98 -2.91 5.10
N GLY A 62 3.48 -2.20 4.08
CA GLY A 62 2.08 -2.26 3.67
C GLY A 62 1.06 -1.80 4.74
N GLY A 63 1.47 -1.07 5.77
CA GLY A 63 0.57 -0.69 6.87
C GLY A 63 0.53 -1.65 8.06
N ALA A 64 1.21 -2.78 7.95
CA ALA A 64 1.32 -3.76 9.01
C ALA A 64 2.77 -3.95 9.44
N GLY A 65 2.95 -4.48 10.64
CA GLY A 65 4.27 -4.81 11.16
C GLY A 65 4.18 -5.90 12.20
N GLN A 66 5.26 -6.66 12.31
CA GLN A 66 5.39 -7.73 13.28
C GLN A 66 6.80 -7.74 13.87
N PHE A 67 6.85 -7.75 15.20
CA PHE A 67 8.08 -7.63 15.97
C PHE A 67 8.09 -8.66 17.09
N VAL A 68 9.24 -9.28 17.32
CA VAL A 68 9.52 -10.09 18.51
C VAL A 68 10.29 -9.22 19.49
N ILE A 69 9.75 -9.03 20.68
CA ILE A 69 10.24 -8.06 21.67
C ILE A 69 10.56 -8.76 22.99
N THR A 70 11.76 -8.54 23.53
CA THR A 70 12.15 -9.02 24.87
C THR A 70 12.14 -7.87 25.87
N ALA A 71 11.08 -7.77 26.67
CA ALA A 71 10.88 -6.65 27.60
C ALA A 71 10.11 -7.08 28.86
N GLU A 72 10.03 -6.21 29.86
CA GLU A 72 9.02 -6.34 30.91
C GLU A 72 7.66 -5.89 30.35
N LYS A 73 6.57 -6.49 30.84
CA LYS A 73 5.21 -6.23 30.34
C LYS A 73 4.85 -4.73 30.42
N THR A 74 5.17 -4.09 31.54
CA THR A 74 4.90 -2.66 31.77
C THR A 74 5.66 -1.76 30.80
N ASP A 75 6.91 -2.10 30.48
CA ASP A 75 7.73 -1.34 29.55
C ASP A 75 7.20 -1.46 28.12
N LEU A 76 6.78 -2.67 27.74
CA LEU A 76 6.14 -2.91 26.44
C LEU A 76 4.84 -2.12 26.30
N GLU A 77 3.95 -2.18 27.30
CA GLU A 77 2.67 -1.45 27.29
C GLU A 77 2.87 0.07 27.21
N ASN A 78 3.85 0.62 27.93
CA ASN A 78 4.21 2.03 27.84
C ASN A 78 4.78 2.37 26.46
N CYS A 79 5.69 1.55 25.92
CA CYS A 79 6.27 1.75 24.60
C CYS A 79 5.20 1.73 23.50
N VAL A 80 4.26 0.78 23.54
CA VAL A 80 3.13 0.70 22.59
C VAL A 80 2.26 1.95 22.67
N ARG A 81 1.96 2.46 23.88
CA ARG A 81 1.19 3.69 24.06
C ARG A 81 1.89 4.90 23.44
N GLU A 82 3.19 5.03 23.68
CA GLU A 82 3.98 6.12 23.10
C GLU A 82 4.11 6.00 21.57
N LEU A 83 4.24 4.78 21.04
CA LEU A 83 4.28 4.53 19.60
C LEU A 83 2.98 4.97 18.91
N LYS A 84 1.81 4.70 19.53
CA LYS A 84 0.51 5.21 19.04
C LYS A 84 0.48 6.74 19.03
N GLY A 85 0.97 7.37 20.10
CA GLY A 85 1.11 8.83 20.17
C GLY A 85 2.05 9.41 19.10
N PHE A 86 3.14 8.70 18.80
CA PHE A 86 4.07 9.06 17.73
C PHE A 86 3.40 9.02 16.34
N PHE A 87 2.65 7.97 16.02
CA PHE A 87 1.90 7.88 14.76
C PHE A 87 0.86 9.01 14.63
N ALA A 88 0.10 9.29 15.69
CA ALA A 88 -0.86 10.39 15.70
C ALA A 88 -0.16 11.75 15.50
N LYS A 89 0.96 11.99 16.19
CA LYS A 89 1.71 13.24 16.07
C LYS A 89 2.29 13.46 14.67
N GLU A 90 2.94 12.45 14.09
CA GLU A 90 3.59 12.54 12.77
C GLU A 90 2.57 12.69 11.64
N SER A 91 1.40 12.05 11.77
CA SER A 91 0.32 12.11 10.76
C SER A 91 -0.69 13.24 10.99
N LYS A 92 -0.48 14.10 12.00
CA LYS A 92 -1.44 15.13 12.44
C LYS A 92 -2.84 14.56 12.75
N SER A 93 -2.85 13.39 13.39
CA SER A 93 -4.04 12.59 13.72
C SER A 93 -4.79 12.04 12.50
N GLY A 94 -4.15 12.00 11.33
CA GLY A 94 -4.72 11.38 10.14
C GLY A 94 -4.56 9.87 10.09
N LEU A 95 -3.57 9.30 10.80
CA LEU A 95 -3.37 7.86 10.94
C LEU A 95 -3.59 7.43 12.39
N ARG A 96 -4.25 6.28 12.55
CA ARG A 96 -4.36 5.57 13.83
C ARG A 96 -3.55 4.29 13.71
N LEU A 97 -2.69 4.04 14.69
CA LEU A 97 -2.03 2.75 14.85
C LEU A 97 -2.82 1.91 15.85
N ILE A 98 -3.15 0.68 15.49
CA ILE A 98 -3.65 -0.34 16.42
C ILE A 98 -2.58 -1.40 16.64
N CYS A 99 -2.54 -1.96 17.84
CA CYS A 99 -1.52 -2.93 18.22
C CYS A 99 -2.16 -4.14 18.90
N GLY A 100 -1.62 -5.32 18.62
CA GLY A 100 -1.90 -6.53 19.38
C GLY A 100 -0.62 -7.11 19.92
N THR A 101 -0.66 -7.62 21.14
CA THR A 101 0.46 -8.20 21.87
C THR A 101 0.12 -9.60 22.37
N ALA A 102 1.08 -10.51 22.33
CA ALA A 102 0.93 -11.83 22.93
C ALA A 102 2.25 -12.30 23.51
N GLU A 103 2.21 -12.90 24.71
CA GLU A 103 3.40 -13.53 25.29
C GLU A 103 3.77 -14.78 24.48
N ILE A 104 5.04 -14.90 24.11
CA ILE A 104 5.62 -16.10 23.53
C ILE A 104 6.06 -16.98 24.70
N SER A 105 5.18 -17.90 25.12
CA SER A 105 5.51 -18.92 26.13
C SER A 105 6.33 -20.07 25.50
N GLU A 106 6.64 -21.12 26.27
CA GLU A 106 7.33 -22.35 25.79
C GLU A 106 6.66 -23.03 24.57
N LYS A 107 5.50 -22.52 24.11
CA LYS A 107 4.85 -22.88 22.85
C LYS A 107 5.06 -21.81 21.77
N LYS A 108 5.63 -22.31 20.67
CA LYS A 108 6.00 -21.71 19.37
C LYS A 108 5.24 -20.44 18.94
N TYR A 109 5.93 -19.57 18.21
CA TYR A 109 5.43 -18.40 17.44
C TYR A 109 4.02 -18.57 16.84
N ALA A 110 3.73 -19.75 16.28
CA ALA A 110 2.42 -20.12 15.72
C ALA A 110 1.22 -19.96 16.67
N HIS A 111 1.41 -20.11 18.00
CA HIS A 111 0.34 -19.91 18.98
C HIS A 111 0.16 -18.45 19.41
N ALA A 112 1.26 -17.69 19.48
CA ALA A 112 1.22 -16.28 19.86
C ALA A 112 0.58 -15.41 18.76
N LEU A 113 0.78 -15.77 17.50
CA LEU A 113 0.28 -15.02 16.34
C LEU A 113 -1.26 -14.86 16.33
N PRO A 114 -2.09 -15.94 16.47
CA PRO A 114 -3.53 -15.80 16.60
C PRO A 114 -3.99 -14.97 17.80
N LEU A 115 -3.29 -15.06 18.94
CA LEU A 115 -3.62 -14.31 20.15
C LEU A 115 -3.35 -12.81 19.96
N ALA A 116 -2.21 -12.45 19.37
CA ALA A 116 -1.89 -11.05 19.05
C ALA A 116 -2.88 -10.49 18.01
N HIS A 117 -3.27 -11.27 16.99
CA HIS A 117 -4.32 -10.86 16.05
C HIS A 117 -5.69 -10.68 16.72
N LEU A 118 -6.03 -11.49 17.73
CA LEU A 118 -7.26 -11.33 18.49
C LEU A 118 -7.25 -10.02 19.29
N GLU A 119 -6.14 -9.66 19.95
CA GLU A 119 -6.02 -8.38 20.65
C GLU A 119 -6.11 -7.19 19.68
N LEU A 120 -5.41 -7.27 18.55
CA LEU A 120 -5.48 -6.25 17.50
C LEU A 120 -6.90 -6.07 16.96
N LYS A 121 -7.64 -7.16 16.77
CA LYS A 121 -9.04 -7.13 16.34
C LYS A 121 -9.95 -6.49 17.38
N LYS A 122 -9.76 -6.79 18.67
CA LYS A 122 -10.50 -6.12 19.76
C LYS A 122 -10.30 -4.61 19.70
N GLU A 123 -9.05 -4.15 19.60
CA GLU A 123 -8.76 -2.72 19.51
C GLU A 123 -9.38 -2.05 18.26
N LYS A 124 -9.39 -2.77 17.13
CA LYS A 124 -10.04 -2.32 15.89
C LYS A 124 -11.55 -2.11 16.07
N GLU A 125 -12.20 -3.02 16.80
CA GLU A 125 -13.64 -2.98 17.06
C GLU A 125 -14.01 -1.96 18.15
N GLU A 126 -13.13 -1.68 19.09
CA GLU A 126 -13.36 -0.79 20.24
C GLU A 126 -13.62 0.70 19.90
N LYS A 127 -13.75 1.09 18.61
CA LYS A 127 -14.15 2.42 18.09
C LYS A 127 -14.01 3.56 19.12
N THR A 128 -12.78 3.85 19.55
CA THR A 128 -12.52 4.69 20.72
C THR A 128 -12.74 6.20 20.48
N ILE A 129 -13.28 6.59 19.32
CA ILE A 129 -13.52 8.01 18.99
C ILE A 129 -14.86 8.11 18.28
N ILE A 130 -15.87 8.62 18.99
CA ILE A 130 -17.05 9.22 18.37
C ILE A 130 -16.55 10.56 17.82
N SER A 131 -16.49 10.71 16.50
CA SER A 131 -16.24 12.03 15.91
C SER A 131 -17.34 12.96 16.40
N CYS A 132 -16.97 13.99 17.17
CA CYS A 132 -17.86 15.11 17.39
C CYS A 132 -18.30 15.62 16.01
N THR A 133 -19.61 15.56 15.74
CA THR A 133 -20.17 16.09 14.51
C THR A 133 -19.74 17.55 14.43
N GLN A 134 -18.95 17.89 13.42
CA GLN A 134 -18.57 19.27 13.21
C GLN A 134 -19.85 20.04 12.94
N PHE A 135 -20.20 20.98 13.84
CA PHE A 135 -21.28 21.91 13.58
C PHE A 135 -20.85 22.76 12.38
N HIS A 136 -21.34 22.44 11.18
CA HIS A 136 -21.20 23.30 10.01
C HIS A 136 -21.99 24.59 10.27
N THR A 137 -21.34 25.54 10.94
CA THR A 137 -21.80 26.92 11.00
C THR A 137 -21.20 27.65 9.80
N GLY A 138 -21.93 28.58 9.18
CA GLY A 138 -21.45 29.34 8.01
C GLY A 138 -20.21 30.21 8.26
N TYR A 139 -19.64 30.17 9.46
CA TYR A 139 -18.44 30.88 9.88
C TYR A 139 -17.18 30.00 9.86
N LEU A 140 -17.30 28.71 9.56
CA LEU A 140 -16.17 27.78 9.47
C LEU A 140 -15.76 27.57 8.02
N GLN A 141 -14.45 27.59 7.77
CA GLN A 141 -13.89 27.34 6.45
C GLN A 141 -13.48 25.87 6.31
N GLU A 142 -13.94 25.25 5.23
CA GLU A 142 -13.60 23.86 4.91
C GLU A 142 -12.23 23.74 4.23
N CYS A 143 -11.59 22.62 4.49
CA CYS A 143 -10.38 22.16 3.84
C CYS A 143 -10.68 21.92 2.37
N ARG A 144 -9.96 22.62 1.48
CA ARG A 144 -10.15 22.48 0.03
C ARG A 144 -9.81 21.09 -0.56
N SER A 145 -9.27 20.17 0.24
CA SER A 145 -8.89 18.83 -0.21
C SER A 145 -9.80 17.71 0.28
N CYS A 146 -10.27 17.80 1.53
CA CYS A 146 -11.01 16.71 2.18
C CYS A 146 -12.33 17.16 2.80
N SER A 147 -12.72 18.42 2.62
CA SER A 147 -13.94 19.04 3.16
C SER A 147 -14.10 19.02 4.70
N GLY A 148 -13.07 18.60 5.44
CA GLY A 148 -13.03 18.74 6.91
C GLY A 148 -12.68 20.17 7.34
N LEU A 149 -12.58 20.45 8.64
CA LEU A 149 -12.21 21.79 9.12
C LEU A 149 -10.78 22.20 8.70
N ALA A 150 -10.65 23.36 8.06
CA ALA A 150 -9.34 23.90 7.70
C ALA A 150 -8.63 24.52 8.92
N SER A 151 -7.29 24.46 8.93
CA SER A 151 -6.47 24.96 10.05
C SER A 151 -5.34 25.88 9.62
N GLN A 152 -4.90 25.83 8.36
CA GLN A 152 -3.75 26.60 7.88
C GLN A 152 -3.82 26.89 6.38
N ILE A 153 -3.11 27.93 5.95
CA ILE A 153 -2.97 28.31 4.53
C ILE A 153 -1.62 27.79 4.03
N ILE A 154 -1.63 27.09 2.90
CA ILE A 154 -0.44 26.71 2.16
C ILE A 154 -0.35 27.50 0.84
N ASP A 155 0.87 27.76 0.39
CA ASP A 155 1.14 28.23 -0.97
C ASP A 155 1.55 27.03 -1.83
N ASP A 156 0.76 26.77 -2.87
CA ASP A 156 0.99 25.74 -3.86
C ASP A 156 1.18 26.41 -5.22
N HIS A 157 2.43 26.76 -5.54
CA HIS A 157 2.79 27.43 -6.79
C HIS A 157 2.02 28.73 -7.06
N GLY A 158 1.84 29.56 -6.03
CA GLY A 158 1.09 30.82 -6.10
C GLY A 158 -0.41 30.68 -5.86
N GLU A 159 -0.95 29.46 -5.77
CA GLU A 159 -2.31 29.21 -5.32
C GLU A 159 -2.33 29.11 -3.78
N LYS A 160 -2.92 30.11 -3.11
CA LYS A 160 -3.18 30.03 -1.66
C LYS A 160 -4.36 29.11 -1.38
N ARG A 161 -4.12 28.03 -0.64
CA ARG A 161 -5.14 27.03 -0.31
C ARG A 161 -5.27 26.89 1.20
N MET A 162 -6.51 26.90 1.69
CA MET A 162 -6.77 26.60 3.11
C MET A 162 -7.01 25.11 3.29
N LEU A 163 -6.18 24.46 4.10
CA LEU A 163 -6.17 23.03 4.33
C LEU A 163 -6.21 22.71 5.82
N CYS A 164 -6.67 21.51 6.16
CA CYS A 164 -6.46 20.93 7.48
C CYS A 164 -4.99 20.50 7.65
N ALA A 165 -4.56 20.34 8.91
CA ALA A 165 -3.20 19.92 9.24
C ALA A 165 -2.77 18.62 8.54
N VAL A 166 -3.69 17.65 8.42
CA VAL A 166 -3.44 16.37 7.74
C VAL A 166 -3.16 16.58 6.25
N CYS A 167 -4.02 17.29 5.53
CA CYS A 167 -3.86 17.49 4.07
C CYS A 167 -2.63 18.33 3.75
N ALA A 168 -2.31 19.31 4.59
CA ALA A 168 -1.09 20.09 4.42
C ALA A 168 0.18 19.27 4.69
N GLU A 169 0.18 18.39 5.69
CA GLU A 169 1.31 17.47 5.93
C GLU A 169 1.49 16.52 4.74
N LYS A 170 0.39 15.98 4.19
CA LYS A 170 0.40 15.20 2.95
C LYS A 170 1.00 16.02 1.79
N ALA A 171 0.57 17.26 1.57
CA ALA A 171 1.11 18.09 0.50
C ALA A 171 2.63 18.31 0.65
N GLU A 172 3.11 18.55 1.87
CA GLU A 172 4.54 18.76 2.15
C GLU A 172 5.37 17.47 1.90
N TYR A 173 4.87 16.33 2.36
CA TYR A 173 5.49 15.04 2.05
C TYR A 173 5.44 14.70 0.55
N GLY A 174 4.41 15.16 -0.17
CA GLY A 174 4.23 14.95 -1.61
C GLY A 174 5.31 15.60 -2.47
N LYS A 175 5.88 16.72 -1.99
CA LYS A 175 7.04 17.38 -2.62
C LYS A 175 8.28 16.48 -2.61
N LYS A 176 8.38 15.56 -1.65
CA LYS A 176 9.47 14.58 -1.56
C LYS A 176 9.29 13.48 -2.63
N ARG A 177 10.38 12.78 -2.96
CA ARG A 177 10.38 11.76 -4.01
C ARG A 177 9.66 10.46 -3.60
N GLY A 178 9.60 10.13 -2.30
CA GLY A 178 8.86 8.97 -1.78
C GLY A 178 9.22 7.66 -2.50
N LEU A 179 8.20 6.87 -2.86
CA LEU A 179 8.30 5.63 -3.64
C LEU A 179 9.01 5.83 -5.00
N TRP A 180 8.80 6.99 -5.64
CA TRP A 180 9.44 7.29 -6.93
C TRP A 180 10.97 7.32 -6.85
N ARG A 181 11.53 7.58 -5.66
CA ARG A 181 12.98 7.53 -5.46
C ARG A 181 13.56 6.13 -5.71
N GLU A 182 12.80 5.09 -5.40
CA GLU A 182 13.22 3.70 -5.63
C GLU A 182 13.23 3.39 -7.13
N PHE A 183 12.16 3.77 -7.84
CA PHE A 183 12.07 3.64 -9.28
C PHE A 183 13.14 4.45 -10.03
N GLU A 184 13.40 5.68 -9.60
CA GLU A 184 14.45 6.53 -10.20
C GLU A 184 15.84 5.90 -10.04
N LYS A 185 16.15 5.31 -8.88
CA LYS A 185 17.39 4.56 -8.68
C LYS A 185 17.48 3.35 -9.61
N TYR A 186 16.40 2.60 -9.76
CA TYR A 186 16.32 1.46 -10.67
C TYR A 186 16.60 1.87 -12.12
N CYS A 187 15.98 2.95 -12.60
CA CYS A 187 16.19 3.48 -13.95
C CYS A 187 17.63 3.99 -14.17
N ASN A 188 18.19 4.70 -13.18
CA ASN A 188 19.55 5.24 -13.26
C ASN A 188 20.60 4.13 -13.35
N GLN A 189 20.42 3.02 -12.62
CA GLN A 189 21.29 1.83 -12.74
C GLN A 189 21.28 1.23 -14.16
N LYS A 190 20.18 1.41 -14.89
CA LYS A 190 20.01 0.98 -16.29
C LYS A 190 20.28 2.11 -17.30
N GLY A 191 20.92 3.20 -16.87
CA GLY A 191 21.33 4.30 -17.74
C GLY A 191 20.18 5.17 -18.28
N LYS A 192 18.99 5.14 -17.69
CA LYS A 192 17.84 5.97 -18.11
C LYS A 192 17.41 6.93 -17.00
N GLU A 193 17.18 8.19 -17.36
CA GLU A 193 16.63 9.18 -16.45
C GLU A 193 15.09 9.03 -16.34
N ALA A 194 14.57 8.99 -15.12
CA ALA A 194 13.15 8.81 -14.83
C ALA A 194 12.56 10.00 -14.06
N LYS A 195 12.39 11.15 -14.72
CA LYS A 195 11.74 12.31 -14.08
C LYS A 195 10.27 12.02 -13.83
N ARG A 196 9.79 12.43 -12.65
CA ARG A 196 8.41 12.24 -12.19
C ARG A 196 7.48 13.27 -12.82
N ALA A 197 6.32 12.85 -13.33
CA ALA A 197 5.23 13.75 -13.67
C ALA A 197 4.68 14.45 -12.41
N ARG A 198 4.30 15.73 -12.48
CA ARG A 198 3.80 16.48 -11.31
C ARG A 198 2.31 16.32 -11.09
N THR A 199 1.52 16.38 -12.16
CA THR A 199 0.06 16.37 -12.11
C THR A 199 -0.51 15.22 -12.96
N PHE A 200 -1.82 14.99 -12.89
CA PHE A 200 -2.50 14.00 -13.73
C PHE A 200 -2.52 14.43 -15.20
N GLU A 201 -2.64 15.73 -15.46
CA GLU A 201 -2.62 16.33 -16.80
C GLU A 201 -1.30 16.04 -17.49
N GLU A 202 -0.17 16.24 -16.81
CA GLU A 202 1.16 15.90 -17.36
C GLU A 202 1.26 14.41 -17.77
N ILE A 203 0.50 13.51 -17.14
CA ILE A 203 0.48 12.08 -17.49
C ILE A 203 -0.39 11.87 -18.73
N GLY A 204 -1.61 12.43 -18.76
CA GLY A 204 -2.56 12.24 -19.86
C GLY A 204 -2.19 12.96 -21.16
N GLU A 205 -1.49 14.11 -21.09
CA GLU A 205 -0.95 14.82 -22.26
C GLU A 205 -0.02 13.93 -23.11
N ARG A 206 0.55 12.89 -22.49
CA ARG A 206 1.54 11.98 -23.10
C ARG A 206 0.94 10.69 -23.64
N CYS A 207 -0.38 10.50 -23.51
CA CYS A 207 -1.07 9.34 -24.06
C CYS A 207 -1.09 9.39 -25.59
N LEU A 208 -0.52 8.37 -26.25
CA LEU A 208 -0.43 8.32 -27.71
C LEU A 208 -1.77 7.93 -28.37
N ALA A 209 -2.56 7.08 -27.71
CA ALA A 209 -3.82 6.58 -28.25
C ALA A 209 -4.92 7.65 -28.26
N ARG A 210 -5.00 8.43 -27.18
CA ARG A 210 -6.00 9.50 -27.03
C ARG A 210 -5.52 10.56 -26.06
N LYS A 211 -5.44 11.81 -26.53
CA LYS A 211 -5.01 12.94 -25.71
C LYS A 211 -5.86 13.05 -24.42
N ASP A 212 -5.19 13.33 -23.31
CA ASP A 212 -5.76 13.52 -21.97
C ASP A 212 -6.46 12.28 -21.38
N TYR A 213 -6.17 11.09 -21.92
CA TYR A 213 -6.63 9.84 -21.34
C TYR A 213 -5.56 9.20 -20.45
N THR A 214 -6.02 8.69 -19.32
CA THR A 214 -5.21 8.07 -18.27
C THR A 214 -5.87 6.78 -17.81
N ALA A 215 -5.14 6.02 -17.01
CA ALA A 215 -5.65 4.83 -16.36
C ALA A 215 -5.15 4.74 -14.93
N LEU A 216 -5.98 4.14 -14.08
CA LEU A 216 -5.59 3.69 -12.76
C LEU A 216 -5.59 2.16 -12.76
N VAL A 217 -4.42 1.59 -12.43
CA VAL A 217 -4.24 0.15 -12.26
C VAL A 217 -4.17 -0.14 -10.77
N TYR A 218 -5.02 -1.05 -10.30
CA TYR A 218 -4.98 -1.58 -8.94
C TYR A 218 -4.79 -3.09 -9.00
N ALA A 219 -3.67 -3.59 -8.46
CA ALA A 219 -3.44 -5.01 -8.19
C ALA A 219 -3.48 -5.38 -6.70
N ASP A 220 -3.87 -6.62 -6.44
CA ASP A 220 -3.86 -7.24 -5.11
C ASP A 220 -3.60 -8.76 -5.23
N GLY A 221 -2.92 -9.32 -4.24
CA GLY A 221 -2.53 -10.72 -4.14
C GLY A 221 -3.68 -11.72 -4.13
N ASN A 222 -3.42 -12.89 -4.73
CA ASN A 222 -4.35 -14.01 -4.73
C ASN A 222 -3.93 -15.09 -3.71
N ALA A 223 -4.90 -15.62 -2.97
CA ALA A 223 -4.75 -16.78 -2.07
C ALA A 223 -3.68 -16.69 -0.95
N MET A 224 -3.09 -15.52 -0.70
CA MET A 224 -1.98 -15.35 0.26
C MET A 224 -2.39 -15.60 1.71
N GLY A 225 -3.60 -15.20 2.12
CA GLY A 225 -4.05 -15.34 3.51
C GLY A 225 -4.14 -16.80 4.01
N LYS A 226 -4.36 -17.77 3.12
CA LYS A 226 -4.32 -19.20 3.49
C LYS A 226 -2.90 -19.69 3.71
N LEU A 227 -1.96 -19.22 2.89
CA LEU A 227 -0.54 -19.55 3.00
C LEU A 227 0.05 -18.98 4.29
N VAL A 228 -0.26 -17.73 4.63
CA VAL A 228 0.17 -17.06 5.86
C VAL A 228 -0.21 -17.85 7.13
N LYS A 229 -1.39 -18.49 7.14
CA LYS A 229 -1.85 -19.32 8.28
C LYS A 229 -1.06 -20.61 8.48
N LYS A 230 -0.32 -21.07 7.47
CA LYS A 230 0.50 -22.29 7.55
C LYS A 230 1.91 -22.02 8.05
N ILE A 231 2.33 -20.76 8.10
CA ILE A 231 3.68 -20.38 8.52
C ILE A 231 3.78 -20.51 10.04
N GLU A 232 4.71 -21.35 10.51
CA GLU A 232 4.89 -21.63 11.94
C GLU A 232 6.03 -20.85 12.60
N THR A 233 7.00 -20.36 11.81
CA THR A 233 8.23 -19.73 12.32
C THR A 233 8.31 -18.26 11.91
N SER A 234 8.96 -17.44 12.75
CA SER A 234 9.23 -16.03 12.42
C SER A 234 10.11 -15.88 11.18
N LYS A 235 11.07 -16.79 10.98
CA LYS A 235 11.99 -16.76 9.83
C LYS A 235 11.28 -17.01 8.51
N ASP A 236 10.40 -18.01 8.45
CA ASP A 236 9.61 -18.30 7.25
C ASP A 236 8.61 -17.17 6.95
N PHE A 237 8.07 -16.54 8.00
CA PHE A 237 7.18 -15.39 7.84
C PHE A 237 7.94 -14.17 7.29
N ALA A 238 9.09 -13.85 7.87
CA ALA A 238 9.96 -12.78 7.40
C ALA A 238 10.40 -13.02 5.95
N PHE A 239 10.75 -14.26 5.61
CA PHE A 239 11.10 -14.65 4.25
C PHE A 239 9.92 -14.45 3.28
N PHE A 240 8.71 -14.88 3.67
CA PHE A 240 7.50 -14.69 2.88
C PHE A 240 7.21 -13.20 2.63
N SER A 241 7.07 -12.41 3.70
CA SER A 241 6.72 -10.99 3.60
C SER A 241 7.75 -10.18 2.82
N LYS A 242 9.04 -10.48 3.00
CA LYS A 242 10.12 -9.86 2.23
C LYS A 242 10.07 -10.27 0.76
N THR A 243 9.87 -11.56 0.48
CA THR A 243 9.79 -12.08 -0.90
C THR A 243 8.63 -11.44 -1.66
N VAL A 244 7.46 -11.31 -1.03
CA VAL A 244 6.29 -10.67 -1.63
C VAL A 244 6.56 -9.19 -1.91
N ASP A 245 6.98 -8.40 -0.90
CA ASP A 245 7.23 -6.96 -1.08
C ASP A 245 8.32 -6.68 -2.11
N ASP A 246 9.45 -7.40 -2.06
CA ASP A 246 10.53 -7.25 -3.04
C ASP A 246 10.03 -7.61 -4.45
N SER A 247 9.23 -8.68 -4.60
CA SER A 247 8.73 -9.11 -5.91
C SER A 247 7.72 -8.13 -6.50
N VAL A 248 6.80 -7.56 -5.70
CA VAL A 248 5.85 -6.54 -6.18
C VAL A 248 6.60 -5.26 -6.58
N ARG A 249 7.61 -4.84 -5.81
CA ARG A 249 8.44 -3.67 -6.13
C ARG A 249 9.24 -3.87 -7.42
N GLU A 250 9.91 -5.02 -7.55
CA GLU A 250 10.66 -5.37 -8.75
C GLU A 250 9.74 -5.43 -9.98
N ALA A 251 8.59 -6.11 -9.87
CA ALA A 251 7.61 -6.21 -10.94
C ALA A 251 7.08 -4.84 -11.38
N CYS A 252 6.73 -3.98 -10.43
CA CYS A 252 6.29 -2.60 -10.71
C CYS A 252 7.37 -1.80 -11.45
N HIS A 253 8.61 -1.80 -10.95
CA HIS A 253 9.70 -1.04 -11.56
C HIS A 253 10.07 -1.55 -12.95
N GLU A 254 10.12 -2.87 -13.13
CA GLU A 254 10.48 -3.48 -14.41
C GLU A 254 9.38 -3.30 -15.46
N ALA A 255 8.12 -3.47 -15.08
CA ALA A 255 6.98 -3.23 -15.97
C ALA A 255 6.88 -1.75 -16.38
N LEU A 256 7.10 -0.81 -15.45
CA LEU A 256 7.15 0.63 -15.76
C LEU A 256 8.33 0.96 -16.69
N TYR A 257 9.52 0.41 -16.42
CA TYR A 257 10.71 0.65 -17.24
C TYR A 257 10.55 0.16 -18.68
N THR A 258 9.86 -0.97 -18.85
CA THR A 258 9.63 -1.60 -20.16
C THR A 258 8.55 -0.89 -20.96
N ASN A 259 7.43 -0.56 -20.31
CA ASN A 259 6.23 -0.09 -21.01
C ASN A 259 6.12 1.44 -21.07
N CYS A 260 6.60 2.17 -20.06
CA CYS A 260 6.42 3.62 -19.96
C CYS A 260 7.67 4.36 -20.46
N LYS A 261 7.67 4.75 -21.74
CA LYS A 261 8.76 5.56 -22.31
C LYS A 261 8.73 7.00 -21.78
N PRO A 262 9.89 7.63 -21.51
CA PRO A 262 9.93 9.04 -21.17
C PRO A 262 9.44 9.90 -22.33
N VAL A 263 8.54 10.84 -22.07
CA VAL A 263 8.11 11.87 -23.01
C VAL A 263 8.51 13.22 -22.43
N ASN A 264 9.29 14.01 -23.18
CA ASN A 264 9.94 15.24 -22.68
C ASN A 264 10.74 15.02 -21.38
N GLY A 265 11.43 13.87 -21.30
CA GLY A 265 12.26 13.47 -20.16
C GLY A 265 11.50 13.01 -18.91
N LYS A 266 10.16 12.96 -18.93
CA LYS A 266 9.32 12.51 -17.82
C LYS A 266 8.58 11.22 -18.16
N ILE A 267 8.52 10.29 -17.22
CA ILE A 267 7.76 9.05 -17.37
C ILE A 267 6.26 9.38 -17.16
N PRO A 268 5.35 8.98 -18.07
CA PRO A 268 3.91 9.22 -17.95
C PRO A 268 3.25 8.23 -16.97
N ALA A 269 3.77 8.16 -15.75
CA ALA A 269 3.28 7.27 -14.71
C ALA A 269 3.54 7.81 -13.30
N ASN A 270 2.82 7.26 -12.34
CA ASN A 270 3.03 7.50 -10.94
C ASN A 270 2.66 6.29 -10.09
N ILE A 271 3.58 5.92 -9.20
CA ILE A 271 3.35 4.89 -8.18
C ILE A 271 2.67 5.57 -6.99
N LEU A 272 1.41 5.21 -6.74
CA LEU A 272 0.59 5.80 -5.67
C LEU A 272 0.64 4.96 -4.40
N LEU A 273 0.60 3.64 -4.53
CA LEU A 273 0.73 2.69 -3.43
C LEU A 273 1.58 1.51 -3.91
N LEU A 274 2.53 1.09 -3.07
CA LEU A 274 3.41 -0.03 -3.35
C LEU A 274 3.92 -0.60 -2.04
N GLY A 275 3.42 -1.77 -1.64
CA GLY A 275 3.92 -2.47 -0.47
C GLY A 275 3.06 -3.66 -0.08
N GLY A 276 3.69 -4.69 0.48
CA GLY A 276 3.04 -5.98 0.65
C GLY A 276 2.63 -6.54 -0.72
N ASP A 277 1.35 -6.84 -0.88
CA ASP A 277 0.73 -7.31 -2.12
C ASP A 277 -0.13 -6.24 -2.84
N ASP A 278 -0.30 -5.06 -2.25
CA ASP A 278 -1.03 -3.94 -2.84
C ASP A 278 -0.16 -3.12 -3.81
N LEU A 279 -0.67 -2.90 -5.03
CA LEU A 279 -0.06 -2.06 -6.04
C LEU A 279 -1.11 -1.13 -6.66
N VAL A 280 -0.90 0.19 -6.54
CA VAL A 280 -1.73 1.20 -7.20
C VAL A 280 -0.86 2.14 -8.01
N VAL A 281 -1.06 2.13 -9.33
CA VAL A 281 -0.28 2.93 -10.29
C VAL A 281 -1.22 3.72 -11.18
N TYR A 282 -0.95 5.01 -11.34
CA TYR A 282 -1.66 5.89 -12.27
C TYR A 282 -0.76 6.20 -13.46
N LEU A 283 -1.21 5.94 -14.68
CA LEU A 283 -0.40 6.07 -15.89
C LEU A 283 -1.22 6.52 -17.11
N SER A 284 -0.52 6.79 -18.20
CA SER A 284 -1.15 7.04 -19.51
C SER A 284 -1.94 5.80 -19.97
N ALA A 285 -3.10 6.01 -20.60
CA ALA A 285 -4.02 4.93 -20.92
C ALA A 285 -3.42 3.88 -21.89
N ASP A 286 -2.64 4.30 -22.87
CA ASP A 286 -1.98 3.45 -23.86
C ASP A 286 -0.94 2.48 -23.26
N THR A 287 -0.40 2.80 -22.08
CA THR A 287 0.61 1.95 -21.40
C THR A 287 0.03 1.08 -20.28
N ALA A 288 -1.23 1.27 -19.90
CA ALA A 288 -1.85 0.66 -18.73
C ALA A 288 -1.98 -0.86 -18.82
N PHE A 289 -2.54 -1.37 -19.91
CA PHE A 289 -2.73 -2.80 -20.10
C PHE A 289 -1.41 -3.58 -20.30
N PRO A 290 -0.45 -3.12 -21.13
CA PRO A 290 0.88 -3.72 -21.21
C PRO A 290 1.60 -3.75 -19.85
N PHE A 291 1.53 -2.64 -19.09
CA PHE A 291 2.06 -2.59 -17.73
C PHE A 291 1.43 -3.65 -16.82
N ALA A 292 0.10 -3.78 -16.84
CA ALA A 292 -0.61 -4.74 -16.00
C ALA A 292 -0.23 -6.20 -16.30
N LEU A 293 -0.10 -6.56 -17.59
CA LEU A 293 0.34 -7.87 -18.03
C LEU A 293 1.77 -8.19 -17.56
N ASP A 294 2.71 -7.27 -17.81
CA ASP A 294 4.10 -7.48 -17.40
C ASP A 294 4.27 -7.51 -15.88
N ALA A 295 3.56 -6.63 -15.14
CA ALA A 295 3.62 -6.63 -13.68
C ALA A 295 3.14 -7.97 -13.10
N ALA A 296 2.05 -8.53 -13.62
CA ALA A 296 1.54 -9.83 -13.17
C ALA A 296 2.52 -10.97 -13.50
N ARG A 297 3.01 -11.01 -14.74
CA ARG A 297 3.95 -12.05 -15.20
C ARG A 297 5.26 -12.03 -14.42
N ILE A 298 5.86 -10.85 -14.28
CA ILE A 298 7.14 -10.69 -13.56
C ILE A 298 6.97 -11.05 -12.08
N PHE A 299 5.86 -10.65 -11.45
CA PHE A 299 5.57 -11.02 -10.06
C PHE A 299 5.50 -12.54 -9.88
N GLU A 300 4.79 -13.25 -10.75
CA GLU A 300 4.68 -14.72 -10.70
C GLU A 300 6.04 -15.40 -10.92
N GLU A 301 6.82 -14.96 -11.91
CA GLU A 301 8.15 -15.50 -12.19
C GLU A 301 9.11 -15.30 -11.01
N LYS A 302 9.14 -14.10 -10.43
CA LYS A 302 10.03 -13.76 -9.30
C LYS A 302 9.68 -14.53 -8.04
N THR A 303 8.39 -14.62 -7.72
CA THR A 303 7.94 -15.38 -6.54
C THR A 303 8.20 -16.86 -6.73
N LYS A 304 7.94 -17.42 -7.92
CA LYS A 304 8.27 -18.82 -8.24
C LYS A 304 9.74 -19.11 -8.03
N GLN A 305 10.63 -18.25 -8.55
CA GLN A 305 12.07 -18.41 -8.38
C GLN A 305 12.46 -18.36 -6.89
N LYS A 306 12.11 -17.29 -6.16
CA LYS A 306 12.50 -17.12 -4.76
C LYS A 306 11.91 -18.21 -3.85
N PHE A 307 10.67 -18.62 -4.04
CA PHE A 307 10.06 -19.68 -3.23
C PHE A 307 10.59 -21.08 -3.53
N SER A 308 11.17 -21.30 -4.71
CA SER A 308 11.84 -22.58 -5.02
C SER A 308 13.11 -22.82 -4.19
N GLU A 309 13.73 -21.75 -3.67
CA GLU A 309 14.92 -21.81 -2.82
C GLU A 309 14.61 -22.24 -1.38
N ASN A 310 13.32 -22.23 -0.98
CA ASN A 310 12.87 -22.62 0.36
C ASN A 310 12.01 -23.87 0.30
N SER A 311 12.43 -24.94 0.98
CA SER A 311 11.77 -26.24 0.95
C SER A 311 10.31 -26.20 1.40
N PHE A 312 9.98 -25.40 2.42
CA PHE A 312 8.61 -25.26 2.93
C PHE A 312 7.67 -24.66 1.88
N PHE A 313 8.06 -23.56 1.24
CA PHE A 313 7.23 -22.91 0.23
C PHE A 313 7.17 -23.71 -1.06
N SER A 314 8.29 -24.33 -1.47
CA SER A 314 8.34 -25.18 -2.67
C SER A 314 7.38 -26.36 -2.58
N GLU A 315 7.27 -27.01 -1.41
CA GLU A 315 6.34 -28.12 -1.18
C GLU A 315 4.88 -27.66 -1.21
N ILE A 316 4.55 -26.55 -0.53
CA ILE A 316 3.18 -26.03 -0.44
C ILE A 316 2.68 -25.51 -1.79
N LEU A 317 3.52 -24.77 -2.52
CA LEU A 317 3.16 -24.16 -3.80
C LEU A 317 3.31 -25.12 -4.98
N ARG A 318 3.91 -26.30 -4.79
CA ARG A 318 4.13 -27.33 -5.83
C ARG A 318 4.78 -26.74 -7.10
N GLY A 319 5.79 -25.88 -6.90
CA GLY A 319 6.53 -25.22 -7.99
C GLY A 319 5.78 -24.09 -8.72
N LYS A 320 4.63 -23.64 -8.22
CA LYS A 320 3.95 -22.43 -8.71
C LYS A 320 4.44 -21.17 -7.99
N GLY A 321 4.33 -20.02 -8.66
CA GLY A 321 4.51 -18.71 -8.03
C GLY A 321 3.22 -18.23 -7.35
N LEU A 322 3.32 -17.08 -6.69
CA LEU A 322 2.14 -16.34 -6.28
C LEU A 322 1.64 -15.49 -7.46
N THR A 323 0.36 -15.17 -7.46
CA THR A 323 -0.28 -14.39 -8.52
C THR A 323 -0.97 -13.16 -7.92
N ILE A 324 -1.21 -12.17 -8.76
CA ILE A 324 -1.96 -10.96 -8.45
C ILE A 324 -3.08 -10.81 -9.47
N SER A 325 -4.25 -10.35 -9.05
CA SER A 325 -5.31 -9.93 -9.97
C SER A 325 -5.28 -8.41 -10.12
N LEU A 326 -5.71 -7.88 -11.26
CA LEU A 326 -5.66 -6.44 -11.55
C LEU A 326 -7.00 -5.89 -12.05
N GLY A 327 -7.34 -4.70 -11.60
CA GLY A 327 -8.41 -3.87 -12.16
C GLY A 327 -7.84 -2.63 -12.84
N ILE A 328 -8.28 -2.33 -14.07
CA ILE A 328 -7.83 -1.15 -14.85
C ILE A 328 -9.01 -0.24 -15.16
N ALA A 329 -9.06 0.92 -14.51
CA ALA A 329 -10.03 1.96 -14.81
C ALA A 329 -9.44 3.00 -15.77
N TYR A 330 -10.07 3.20 -16.93
CA TYR A 330 -9.69 4.23 -17.90
C TYR A 330 -10.53 5.49 -17.75
N GLY A 331 -9.91 6.67 -17.78
CA GLY A 331 -10.62 7.94 -17.65
C GLY A 331 -9.88 9.11 -18.28
N LYS A 332 -10.45 10.30 -18.15
CA LYS A 332 -9.77 11.54 -18.54
C LYS A 332 -8.98 12.09 -17.36
N THR A 333 -8.02 12.96 -17.64
CA THR A 333 -7.19 13.64 -16.63
C THR A 333 -8.00 14.38 -15.55
N HIS A 334 -9.16 14.92 -15.90
CA HIS A 334 -10.06 15.64 -14.99
C HIS A 334 -11.13 14.75 -14.34
N THR A 335 -11.15 13.45 -14.62
CA THR A 335 -12.04 12.53 -13.91
C THR A 335 -11.62 12.50 -12.43
N PRO A 336 -12.54 12.75 -11.47
CA PRO A 336 -12.22 12.69 -10.05
C PRO A 336 -11.52 11.38 -9.68
N PHE A 337 -10.44 11.47 -8.89
CA PHE A 337 -9.60 10.32 -8.57
C PHE A 337 -10.40 9.26 -7.81
N SER A 338 -11.26 9.69 -6.89
CA SER A 338 -12.19 8.81 -6.16
C SER A 338 -13.05 7.92 -7.07
N ILE A 339 -13.53 8.44 -8.21
CA ILE A 339 -14.32 7.67 -9.19
C ILE A 339 -13.44 6.63 -9.88
N MET A 340 -12.24 7.03 -10.33
CA MET A 340 -11.27 6.12 -10.95
C MET A 340 -10.88 4.99 -10.01
N LEU A 341 -10.65 5.30 -8.73
CA LEU A 341 -10.30 4.34 -7.70
C LEU A 341 -11.43 3.34 -7.45
N ASN A 342 -12.66 3.82 -7.23
CA ASN A 342 -13.82 2.95 -7.01
C ASN A 342 -14.03 2.00 -8.20
N GLN A 343 -13.91 2.51 -9.43
CA GLN A 343 -14.01 1.69 -10.64
C GLN A 343 -12.90 0.63 -10.71
N ALA A 344 -11.65 0.99 -10.41
CA ALA A 344 -10.52 0.05 -10.42
C ALA A 344 -10.71 -1.04 -9.34
N GLU A 345 -11.25 -0.70 -8.17
CA GLU A 345 -11.56 -1.66 -7.11
C GLU A 345 -12.69 -2.62 -7.49
N GLU A 346 -13.75 -2.14 -8.15
CA GLU A 346 -14.83 -3.00 -8.63
C GLU A 346 -14.34 -3.99 -9.69
N LEU A 347 -13.51 -3.52 -10.63
CA LEU A 347 -12.87 -4.38 -11.63
C LEU A 347 -11.90 -5.39 -10.99
N LEU A 348 -11.11 -4.97 -10.00
CA LEU A 348 -10.25 -5.89 -9.25
C LEU A 348 -11.06 -6.98 -8.52
N LYS A 349 -12.20 -6.63 -7.90
CA LYS A 349 -13.10 -7.60 -7.26
C LYS A 349 -13.67 -8.59 -8.29
N SER A 350 -14.04 -8.10 -9.47
CA SER A 350 -14.50 -8.92 -10.60
C SER A 350 -13.40 -9.90 -11.06
N ALA A 351 -12.19 -9.41 -11.28
CA ALA A 351 -11.02 -10.22 -11.63
C ALA A 351 -10.72 -11.30 -10.59
N LYS A 352 -10.70 -10.95 -9.30
CA LYS A 352 -10.51 -11.91 -8.21
C LYS A 352 -11.62 -12.96 -8.16
N LYS A 353 -12.86 -12.56 -8.43
CA LYS A 353 -13.99 -13.49 -8.49
C LYS A 353 -13.80 -14.51 -9.61
N ALA A 354 -13.40 -14.08 -10.81
CA ALA A 354 -13.09 -14.99 -11.91
C ALA A 354 -11.94 -15.96 -11.56
N GLY A 355 -10.83 -15.45 -11.01
CA GLY A 355 -9.72 -16.31 -10.56
C GLY A 355 -10.13 -17.32 -9.48
N SER A 356 -11.06 -16.95 -8.60
CA SER A 356 -11.59 -17.86 -7.57
C SER A 356 -12.53 -18.94 -8.11
N GLN A 357 -13.11 -18.74 -9.30
CA GLN A 357 -14.03 -19.64 -9.97
C GLN A 357 -13.35 -20.50 -11.05
N ASP A 358 -12.11 -20.18 -11.42
CA ASP A 358 -11.34 -20.91 -12.42
C ASP A 358 -11.00 -22.34 -11.97
N GLU A 359 -11.12 -23.29 -12.90
CA GLU A 359 -10.88 -24.72 -12.66
C GLU A 359 -9.42 -25.03 -12.28
N THR A 360 -8.48 -24.19 -12.70
CA THR A 360 -7.03 -24.35 -12.42
C THR A 360 -6.63 -23.89 -11.02
N ARG A 361 -7.59 -23.40 -10.22
CA ARG A 361 -7.35 -22.99 -8.83
C ARG A 361 -6.92 -24.17 -7.96
N GLY A 362 -5.99 -23.89 -7.06
CA GLY A 362 -5.59 -24.78 -5.99
C GLY A 362 -5.89 -24.17 -4.62
N ASP A 363 -5.48 -24.85 -3.56
CA ASP A 363 -5.69 -24.34 -2.19
C ASP A 363 -4.94 -23.04 -1.91
N TYR A 364 -3.75 -22.88 -2.52
CA TYR A 364 -2.83 -21.76 -2.35
C TYR A 364 -2.51 -21.03 -3.66
N TYR A 365 -3.28 -21.30 -4.72
CA TYR A 365 -3.08 -20.73 -6.04
C TYR A 365 -4.42 -20.37 -6.67
N ALA A 366 -4.54 -19.18 -7.21
CA ALA A 366 -5.57 -18.82 -8.17
C ALA A 366 -4.89 -18.16 -9.37
N PRO A 367 -5.34 -18.39 -10.61
CA PRO A 367 -4.76 -17.71 -11.76
C PRO A 367 -4.95 -16.19 -11.69
N THR A 368 -4.03 -15.47 -12.33
CA THR A 368 -4.16 -14.05 -12.60
C THR A 368 -5.38 -13.81 -13.47
N TYR A 369 -6.10 -12.73 -13.18
CA TYR A 369 -7.10 -12.17 -14.07
C TYR A 369 -6.97 -10.65 -14.08
N ILE A 370 -7.23 -10.04 -15.23
CA ILE A 370 -7.19 -8.59 -15.43
C ILE A 370 -8.56 -8.17 -15.97
N ASP A 371 -9.30 -7.36 -15.22
CA ASP A 371 -10.55 -6.76 -15.68
C ASP A 371 -10.33 -5.28 -15.97
N LEU A 372 -10.86 -4.78 -17.08
CA LEU A 372 -10.67 -3.41 -17.51
C LEU A 372 -11.97 -2.77 -17.98
N GLY A 373 -12.12 -1.47 -17.73
CA GLY A 373 -13.33 -0.72 -18.08
C GLY A 373 -13.11 0.78 -18.08
N ALA A 374 -14.01 1.50 -18.75
CA ALA A 374 -14.02 2.96 -18.70
C ALA A 374 -14.71 3.44 -17.41
N ALA A 375 -14.12 4.44 -16.75
CA ALA A 375 -14.70 5.14 -15.63
C ALA A 375 -15.89 5.99 -16.13
N LEU A 376 -17.08 5.42 -16.00
CA LEU A 376 -18.34 6.09 -16.24
C LEU A 376 -18.96 6.48 -14.89
N LEU A 377 -19.71 7.58 -14.86
CA LEU A 377 -20.46 8.00 -13.69
C LEU A 377 -21.56 6.95 -13.39
N GLY A 378 -21.22 5.94 -12.60
CA GLY A 378 -22.19 5.18 -11.82
C GLY A 378 -22.64 3.79 -12.30
N ARG A 379 -21.86 3.04 -13.10
CA ARG A 379 -21.97 1.56 -13.25
C ARG A 379 -20.88 0.97 -14.16
N VAL A 380 -20.45 -0.25 -13.85
CA VAL A 380 -19.65 -1.13 -14.73
C VAL A 380 -20.56 -1.71 -15.82
N GLU A 381 -20.85 -0.96 -16.88
CA GLU A 381 -21.72 -1.45 -17.98
C GLU A 381 -20.94 -2.14 -19.11
N ASN A 382 -19.62 -1.98 -19.19
CA ASN A 382 -18.78 -2.58 -20.23
C ASN A 382 -17.37 -2.87 -19.69
N SER A 383 -17.15 -4.04 -19.08
CA SER A 383 -15.82 -4.52 -18.69
C SER A 383 -15.38 -5.72 -19.51
N ILE A 384 -14.07 -5.85 -19.72
CA ILE A 384 -13.46 -6.95 -20.46
C ILE A 384 -12.46 -7.64 -19.55
N ILE A 385 -12.66 -8.94 -19.35
CA ILE A 385 -11.84 -9.75 -18.47
C ILE A 385 -10.88 -10.64 -19.27
N TYR A 386 -9.60 -10.60 -18.89
CA TYR A 386 -8.51 -11.37 -19.47
C TYR A 386 -7.95 -12.33 -18.41
N LYS A 387 -7.58 -13.54 -18.83
CA LYS A 387 -6.84 -14.51 -18.02
C LYS A 387 -5.34 -14.35 -18.28
#